data_AF-A0A1Y1V6G7-F1
#
_entry.id   AF-A0A1Y1V6G7-F1
#
_cell.length_a   1.000
_cell.length_b   1.000
_cell.length_c   1.000
_cell.angle_alpha   90.00
_cell.angle_beta   90.00
_cell.angle_gamma   90.00
#
_symmetry.space_group_name_H-M   'P 1'
#
loop_
_entity.id
_entity.type
_entity.pdbx_description
1 polymer ?
#
loop_
_entity_poly.entity_id
_entity_poly.type
_entity_poly.pdbx_seq_one_letter_code
_entity_poly.pdbx_strand_id
1 'polypeptide(L)'
;MNLFKDNSKLFFLTCLPDNISAIISVFLMMGVCIVSYHMNRMIDVLVGEFVTNGSKFSLIMISISFLAFLIGILIEKKKKIIFLLKQLTSILILYIFIGFSCFYYNLLSLVASNDYRDEYNVHYYYADIYIEDHPDEDYDDIVKYYKKKLYLESLLHVVSLAILVYYYNVTTVFINKKEKEYNGENEILFEKFNSSNRNSNINSNITTNETATNTK
;
A
#
# COMPACT_ATOMS: atom_id res chain seq x y z
N MET A 1 24.19 -14.77 -6.69
CA MET A 1 23.50 -13.67 -5.97
C MET A 1 22.01 -13.86 -6.19
N ASN A 2 21.28 -14.37 -5.19
CA ASN A 2 19.85 -14.68 -5.35
C ASN A 2 19.03 -13.39 -5.25
N LEU A 3 18.77 -12.75 -6.40
CA LEU A 3 17.95 -11.53 -6.52
C LEU A 3 16.53 -11.67 -5.95
N PHE A 4 16.03 -12.90 -5.76
CA PHE A 4 14.68 -13.18 -5.24
C PHE A 4 14.63 -13.63 -3.78
N LYS A 5 15.73 -13.49 -3.02
CA LYS A 5 15.76 -14.01 -1.64
C LYS A 5 15.11 -13.07 -0.61
N ASP A 6 14.99 -11.78 -0.92
CA ASP A 6 14.42 -10.77 -0.01
C ASP A 6 13.04 -10.30 -0.50
N ASN A 7 11.99 -10.92 0.06
CA ASN A 7 10.60 -10.58 -0.25
C ASN A 7 10.13 -9.25 0.41
N SER A 8 10.99 -8.58 1.19
CA SER A 8 10.68 -7.29 1.81
C SER A 8 10.98 -6.08 0.94
N LYS A 9 11.51 -6.31 -0.28
CA LYS A 9 11.85 -5.27 -1.25
C LYS A 9 11.21 -5.54 -2.60
N LEU A 10 11.05 -4.47 -3.38
CA LEU A 10 10.76 -4.63 -4.81
C LEU A 10 11.96 -5.27 -5.50
N PHE A 11 11.70 -6.11 -6.50
CA PHE A 11 12.75 -6.88 -7.19
C PHE A 11 13.88 -6.01 -7.77
N PHE A 12 13.56 -4.78 -8.22
CA PHE A 12 14.55 -3.85 -8.79
C PHE A 12 15.22 -2.96 -7.74
N LEU A 13 14.76 -2.99 -6.48
CA LEU A 13 15.34 -2.22 -5.37
C LEU A 13 16.18 -3.08 -4.42
N THR A 14 16.46 -4.35 -4.77
CA THR A 14 17.17 -5.31 -3.90
C THR A 14 18.57 -4.84 -3.49
N CYS A 15 19.21 -4.01 -4.32
CA CYS A 15 20.54 -3.46 -4.06
C CYS A 15 20.55 -2.28 -3.07
N LEU A 16 19.39 -1.72 -2.74
CA LEU A 16 19.30 -0.57 -1.85
C LEU A 16 19.16 -0.97 -0.37
N PRO A 17 19.60 -0.12 0.57
CA PRO A 17 19.31 -0.30 1.99
C PRO A 17 17.80 -0.39 2.26
N ASP A 18 17.40 -1.26 3.18
CA ASP A 18 16.02 -1.59 3.54
C ASP A 18 15.11 -0.35 3.69
N ASN A 19 15.57 0.66 4.43
CA ASN A 19 14.78 1.87 4.67
C ASN A 19 14.62 2.75 3.42
N ILE A 20 15.68 2.87 2.60
CA ILE A 20 15.66 3.65 1.37
C ILE A 20 14.76 2.97 0.35
N SER A 21 14.88 1.64 0.21
CA SER A 21 13.99 0.85 -0.64
C SER A 21 12.53 1.03 -0.23
N ALA A 22 12.21 0.97 1.06
CA ALA A 22 10.84 1.15 1.54
C ALA A 22 10.27 2.54 1.21
N ILE A 23 11.07 3.59 1.41
CA ILE A 23 10.65 4.97 1.08
C ILE A 23 10.36 5.09 -0.43
N ILE A 24 11.28 4.65 -1.29
CA ILE A 24 11.09 4.70 -2.75
C ILE A 24 9.86 3.88 -3.17
N SER A 25 9.66 2.69 -2.59
CA SER A 25 8.47 1.88 -2.84
C SER A 25 7.18 2.63 -2.54
N VAL A 26 7.13 3.40 -1.44
CA VAL A 26 5.94 4.19 -1.08
C VAL A 26 5.68 5.31 -2.10
N PHE A 27 6.71 5.98 -2.61
CA PHE A 27 6.56 6.97 -3.68
C PHE A 27 6.03 6.36 -4.97
N LEU A 28 6.60 5.23 -5.39
CA LEU A 28 6.15 4.53 -6.60
C LEU A 28 4.73 3.99 -6.45
N MET A 29 4.40 3.43 -5.29
CA MET A 29 3.05 3.00 -4.94
C MET A 29 2.05 4.15 -5.07
N MET A 30 2.37 5.35 -4.56
CA MET A 30 1.51 6.52 -4.68
C MET A 30 1.29 6.92 -6.15
N GLY A 31 2.34 6.84 -6.99
CA GLY A 31 2.21 7.04 -8.44
C GLY A 31 1.22 6.08 -9.08
N VAL A 32 1.30 4.79 -8.73
CA VAL A 32 0.35 3.77 -9.22
C VAL A 32 -1.06 4.03 -8.72
N CYS A 33 -1.26 4.48 -7.47
CA CYS A 33 -2.57 4.88 -6.95
C CYS A 33 -3.18 6.05 -7.75
N ILE A 34 -2.39 7.03 -8.19
CA ILE A 34 -2.91 8.13 -9.03
C ILE A 34 -3.36 7.60 -10.39
N VAL A 35 -2.55 6.74 -11.01
CA VAL A 35 -2.91 6.12 -12.31
C VAL A 35 -4.16 5.26 -12.17
N SER A 36 -4.25 4.41 -11.15
CA SER A 36 -5.44 3.59 -10.89
C SER A 36 -6.68 4.42 -10.61
N TYR A 37 -6.56 5.60 -9.98
CA TYR A 37 -7.70 6.50 -9.79
C TYR A 37 -8.30 6.96 -11.12
N HIS A 38 -7.46 7.31 -12.10
CA HIS A 38 -7.95 7.68 -13.43
C HIS A 38 -8.60 6.50 -14.15
N MET A 39 -8.01 5.30 -14.05
CA MET A 39 -8.59 4.08 -14.62
C MET A 39 -9.89 3.65 -13.95
N ASN A 40 -10.04 3.88 -12.65
CA ASN A 40 -11.30 3.63 -11.93
C ASN A 40 -12.44 4.49 -12.49
N ARG A 41 -12.14 5.70 -12.97
CA ARG A 41 -13.10 6.64 -13.56
C ARG A 41 -13.20 6.55 -15.08
N MET A 42 -12.70 5.48 -15.69
CA MET A 42 -12.65 5.30 -17.15
C MET A 42 -14.04 5.43 -17.80
N ILE A 43 -15.09 4.87 -17.19
CA ILE A 43 -16.48 4.90 -17.69
C ILE A 43 -17.35 5.77 -16.76
N ASP A 44 -16.92 7.00 -16.48
CA ASP A 44 -17.57 7.91 -15.53
C ASP A 44 -19.05 8.17 -15.88
N VAL A 45 -19.37 8.26 -17.16
CA VAL A 45 -20.65 8.82 -17.63
C VAL A 45 -21.81 7.82 -17.57
N LEU A 46 -21.53 6.51 -17.66
CA LEU A 46 -22.54 5.45 -17.63
C LEU A 46 -22.67 4.77 -16.27
N VAL A 47 -21.61 4.77 -15.45
CA VAL A 47 -21.54 3.98 -14.21
C VAL A 47 -22.01 4.79 -12.98
N GLY A 48 -22.25 6.08 -13.15
CA GLY A 48 -22.88 6.94 -12.15
C GLY A 48 -21.94 7.46 -11.06
N GLU A 49 -22.38 8.49 -10.35
CA GLU A 49 -21.59 9.24 -9.36
C GLU A 49 -20.97 8.36 -8.27
N PHE A 50 -21.54 7.18 -7.99
CA PHE A 50 -21.06 6.27 -6.94
C PHE A 50 -19.62 5.79 -7.18
N VAL A 51 -19.29 5.30 -8.39
CA VAL A 51 -17.94 4.80 -8.71
C VAL A 51 -16.93 5.94 -8.69
N THR A 52 -17.31 7.10 -9.21
CA THR A 52 -16.46 8.29 -9.21
C THR A 52 -16.22 8.83 -7.80
N ASN A 53 -17.25 8.87 -6.96
CA ASN A 53 -17.12 9.32 -5.57
C ASN A 53 -16.31 8.34 -4.73
N GLY A 54 -16.51 7.03 -4.90
CA GLY A 54 -15.71 6.00 -4.24
C GLY A 54 -14.22 6.10 -4.63
N SER A 55 -13.94 6.28 -5.92
CA SER A 55 -12.59 6.48 -6.43
C SER A 55 -11.94 7.73 -5.86
N LYS A 56 -12.64 8.87 -5.86
CA LYS A 56 -12.17 10.14 -5.28
C LYS A 56 -11.89 10.00 -3.79
N PHE A 57 -12.82 9.42 -3.03
CA PHE A 57 -12.68 9.19 -1.60
C PHE A 57 -11.44 8.33 -1.30
N SER A 58 -11.26 7.23 -2.03
CA SER A 58 -10.09 6.34 -1.85
C SER A 58 -8.77 7.08 -2.11
N LEU A 59 -8.69 7.89 -3.17
CA LEU A 59 -7.50 8.68 -3.50
C LEU A 59 -7.20 9.72 -2.42
N ILE A 60 -8.22 10.41 -1.90
CA ILE A 60 -8.05 11.39 -0.82
C ILE A 60 -7.49 10.71 0.44
N MET A 61 -8.05 9.57 0.83
CA MET A 61 -7.63 8.83 2.02
C MET A 61 -6.17 8.35 1.92
N ILE A 62 -5.76 7.78 0.79
CA ILE A 62 -4.37 7.36 0.60
C ILE A 62 -3.42 8.56 0.52
N SER A 63 -3.85 9.70 -0.06
CA SER A 63 -3.06 10.92 -0.14
C SER A 63 -2.80 11.56 1.24
N ILE A 64 -3.83 11.63 2.10
CA ILE A 64 -3.68 12.11 3.49
C ILE A 64 -2.71 11.22 4.26
N SER A 65 -2.82 9.90 4.07
CA SER A 65 -1.96 8.92 4.73
C SER A 65 -0.51 9.02 4.26
N PHE A 66 -0.31 9.23 2.95
CA PHE A 66 0.99 9.48 2.37
C PHE A 66 1.60 10.78 2.89
N LEU A 67 0.82 11.85 3.02
CA LEU A 67 1.28 13.12 3.61
C LEU A 67 1.71 12.93 5.08
N ALA A 68 0.93 12.21 5.88
CA ALA A 68 1.30 11.87 7.25
C ALA A 68 2.60 11.04 7.32
N PHE A 69 2.80 10.13 6.36
CA PHE A 69 4.03 9.37 6.21
C PHE A 69 5.24 10.27 5.87
N LEU A 70 5.09 11.23 4.95
CA LEU A 70 6.15 12.19 4.61
C LEU A 70 6.56 13.04 5.83
N ILE A 71 5.60 13.57 6.57
CA ILE A 71 5.85 14.31 7.82
C ILE A 71 6.55 13.39 8.82
N GLY A 72 6.17 12.11 8.87
CA GLY A 72 6.80 11.10 9.70
C GLY A 72 8.28 10.85 9.40
N ILE A 73 8.65 10.83 8.11
CA ILE A 73 10.05 10.70 7.67
C ILE A 73 10.88 11.87 8.19
N LEU A 74 10.37 13.10 8.07
CA LEU A 74 11.09 14.32 8.48
C LEU A 74 11.36 14.40 10.00
N ILE A 75 10.56 13.71 10.81
CA ILE A 75 10.67 13.74 12.29
C ILE A 75 11.63 12.63 12.81
N GLU A 76 12.22 11.81 11.93
CA GLU A 76 13.30 10.82 12.17
C GLU A 76 13.14 9.82 13.33
N LYS A 77 11.93 9.60 13.86
CA LYS A 77 11.70 8.55 14.84
C LYS A 77 11.48 7.21 14.14
N LYS A 78 12.51 6.36 14.05
CA LYS A 78 12.46 5.05 13.38
C LYS A 78 11.23 4.19 13.75
N LYS A 79 10.84 4.15 15.02
CA LYS A 79 9.62 3.44 15.48
C LYS A 79 8.32 4.04 14.92
N LYS A 80 8.28 5.36 14.70
CA LYS A 80 7.13 6.07 14.13
C LYS A 80 6.95 5.78 12.63
N ILE A 81 8.04 5.58 11.89
CA ILE A 81 7.99 5.25 10.45
C ILE A 81 7.26 3.92 10.21
N ILE A 82 7.49 2.91 11.05
CA ILE A 82 6.83 1.59 10.92
C ILE A 82 5.34 1.69 11.20
N PHE A 83 4.96 2.43 12.25
CA PHE A 83 3.57 2.69 12.56
C PHE A 83 2.85 3.38 11.38
N LEU A 84 3.48 4.39 10.78
CA LEU A 84 2.92 5.10 9.63
C LEU A 84 2.86 4.23 8.37
N LEU A 85 3.87 3.37 8.13
CA LEU A 85 3.82 2.37 7.05
C LEU A 85 2.67 1.37 7.24
N LYS A 86 2.41 0.96 8.48
CA LYS A 86 1.28 0.07 8.81
C LYS A 86 -0.06 0.74 8.52
N GLN A 87 -0.24 1.99 8.94
CA GLN A 87 -1.42 2.78 8.60
C GLN A 87 -1.59 2.92 7.08
N LEU A 88 -0.52 3.27 6.36
CA LEU A 88 -0.53 3.41 4.91
C LEU A 88 -0.90 2.08 4.22
N THR A 89 -0.35 0.96 4.69
CA THR A 89 -0.64 -0.38 4.16
C THR A 89 -2.10 -0.79 4.40
N SER A 90 -2.67 -0.46 5.57
CA SER A 90 -4.09 -0.68 5.86
C SER A 90 -5.02 0.16 4.98
N ILE A 91 -4.61 1.38 4.61
CA ILE A 91 -5.41 2.23 3.72
C ILE A 91 -5.22 1.81 2.26
N LEU A 92 -4.04 1.30 1.91
CA LEU A 92 -3.78 0.70 0.60
C LEU A 92 -4.68 -0.52 0.34
N ILE A 93 -4.90 -1.41 1.31
CA ILE A 93 -5.79 -2.56 1.08
C ILE A 93 -7.25 -2.13 0.85
N LEU A 94 -7.72 -1.08 1.55
CA LEU A 94 -9.03 -0.49 1.29
C LEU A 94 -9.08 0.14 -0.12
N TYR A 95 -8.02 0.83 -0.52
CA TYR A 95 -7.87 1.40 -1.86
C TYR A 95 -7.95 0.30 -2.93
N ILE A 96 -7.22 -0.81 -2.75
CA ILE A 96 -7.24 -1.97 -3.65
C ILE A 96 -8.65 -2.55 -3.76
N PHE A 97 -9.37 -2.71 -2.64
CA PHE A 97 -10.73 -3.24 -2.64
C PHE A 97 -11.71 -2.35 -3.42
N ILE A 98 -11.63 -1.03 -3.23
CA ILE A 98 -12.41 -0.06 -4.00
C ILE A 98 -12.02 -0.13 -5.49
N GLY A 99 -10.72 -0.17 -5.80
CA GLY A 99 -10.23 -0.29 -7.16
C GLY A 99 -10.72 -1.56 -7.88
N PHE A 100 -10.73 -2.71 -7.21
CA PHE A 100 -11.31 -3.94 -7.75
C PHE A 100 -12.82 -3.80 -8.00
N SER A 101 -13.53 -3.13 -7.11
CA SER A 101 -14.97 -2.88 -7.29
C SER A 101 -15.21 -2.01 -8.53
N CYS A 102 -14.48 -0.90 -8.68
CA CYS A 102 -14.56 -0.03 -9.85
C CYS A 102 -14.15 -0.75 -11.15
N PHE A 103 -13.07 -1.53 -11.11
CA PHE A 103 -12.65 -2.37 -12.24
C PHE A 103 -13.73 -3.37 -12.64
N TYR A 104 -14.34 -4.07 -11.68
CA TYR A 104 -15.41 -5.02 -11.94
C TYR A 104 -16.58 -4.36 -12.66
N TYR A 105 -17.02 -3.18 -12.20
CA TYR A 105 -18.07 -2.42 -12.89
C TYR A 105 -17.64 -2.01 -14.30
N ASN A 106 -16.45 -1.43 -14.46
CA ASN A 106 -15.95 -1.00 -15.77
C ASN A 106 -15.83 -2.18 -16.75
N LEU A 107 -15.36 -3.34 -16.28
CA LEU A 107 -15.24 -4.55 -17.08
C LEU A 107 -16.62 -5.09 -17.47
N LEU A 108 -17.57 -5.12 -16.54
CA LEU A 108 -18.93 -5.58 -16.81
C LEU A 108 -19.60 -4.70 -17.86
N SER A 109 -19.50 -3.38 -17.73
CA SER A 109 -20.01 -2.43 -18.73
C SER A 109 -19.35 -2.60 -20.09
N LEU A 110 -18.06 -2.93 -20.13
CA LEU A 110 -17.32 -3.16 -21.38
C LEU A 110 -17.68 -4.48 -22.06
N VAL A 111 -17.87 -5.56 -21.29
CA VAL A 111 -18.18 -6.90 -21.83
C VAL A 111 -19.64 -7.00 -22.25
N ALA A 112 -20.55 -6.48 -21.41
CA ALA A 112 -21.98 -6.45 -21.71
C ALA A 112 -22.36 -5.34 -22.70
N SER A 113 -21.40 -4.52 -23.17
CA SER A 113 -21.66 -3.40 -24.09
C SER A 113 -22.42 -3.82 -25.34
N ASN A 114 -22.14 -5.02 -25.87
CA ASN A 114 -22.77 -5.54 -27.07
C ASN A 114 -24.20 -6.07 -26.84
N ASP A 115 -24.59 -6.35 -25.59
CA ASP A 115 -25.93 -6.83 -25.24
C ASP A 115 -26.89 -5.66 -24.96
N TYR A 116 -26.36 -4.46 -24.77
CA TYR A 116 -27.14 -3.24 -24.65
C TYR A 116 -27.55 -2.69 -26.02
N ARG A 117 -28.65 -1.91 -26.06
CA ARG A 117 -28.99 -1.11 -27.25
C ARG A 117 -27.84 -0.14 -27.55
N ASP A 118 -27.69 0.27 -28.81
CA ASP A 118 -26.58 1.11 -29.27
C ASP A 118 -26.40 2.39 -28.42
N GLU A 119 -27.49 3.03 -27.99
CA GLU A 119 -27.50 4.20 -27.08
C GLU A 119 -26.86 3.96 -25.70
N TYR A 120 -26.76 2.70 -25.27
CA TYR A 120 -26.17 2.28 -24.00
C TYR A 120 -24.88 1.48 -24.19
N ASN A 121 -24.47 1.24 -25.44
CA ASN A 121 -23.20 0.61 -25.74
C ASN A 121 -22.09 1.65 -25.56
N VAL A 122 -21.18 1.36 -24.63
CA VAL A 122 -20.12 2.28 -24.21
C VAL A 122 -19.27 2.80 -25.38
N HIS A 123 -19.10 2.01 -26.44
CA HIS A 123 -18.27 2.39 -27.58
C HIS A 123 -18.95 3.47 -28.45
N TYR A 124 -20.24 3.30 -28.71
CA TYR A 124 -21.04 4.23 -29.49
C TYR A 124 -21.26 5.52 -28.69
N TYR A 125 -21.58 5.40 -27.40
CA TYR A 125 -21.74 6.56 -26.52
C TYR A 125 -20.53 7.52 -26.53
N TYR A 126 -19.31 6.98 -26.41
CA TYR A 126 -18.10 7.82 -26.46
C TYR A 126 -17.79 8.34 -27.86
N ALA A 127 -18.16 7.60 -28.92
CA ALA A 127 -18.01 8.06 -30.29
C ALA A 127 -18.98 9.22 -30.61
N ASP A 128 -20.22 9.14 -30.13
CA ASP A 128 -21.24 10.18 -30.29
C ASP A 128 -20.76 11.50 -29.68
N ILE A 129 -20.29 11.47 -28.42
CA ILE A 129 -19.73 12.66 -27.75
C ILE A 129 -18.55 13.24 -28.54
N TYR A 130 -17.68 12.40 -29.09
CA TYR A 130 -16.50 12.88 -29.81
C TYR A 130 -16.86 13.55 -31.14
N ILE A 131 -17.81 12.97 -31.87
CA ILE A 131 -18.27 13.44 -33.18
C ILE A 131 -19.08 14.74 -33.06
N GLU A 132 -19.78 14.96 -31.94
CA GLU A 132 -20.41 16.25 -31.66
C GLU A 132 -19.40 17.42 -31.72
N ASP A 133 -18.17 17.20 -31.23
CA ASP A 133 -17.09 18.18 -31.27
C ASP A 133 -16.25 18.12 -32.57
N HIS A 134 -16.31 17.00 -33.31
CA HIS A 134 -15.50 16.74 -34.51
C HIS A 134 -16.35 16.12 -35.64
N PRO A 135 -17.27 16.91 -36.25
CA PRO A 135 -18.28 16.37 -37.18
C PRO A 135 -17.73 15.86 -38.51
N ASP A 136 -16.49 16.22 -38.87
CA ASP A 136 -15.85 15.85 -40.13
C ASP A 136 -15.12 14.48 -40.07
N GLU A 137 -15.07 13.84 -38.89
CA GLU A 137 -14.39 12.55 -38.69
C GLU A 137 -15.29 11.36 -39.05
N ASP A 138 -14.68 10.24 -39.48
CA ASP A 138 -15.43 9.02 -39.82
C ASP A 138 -15.90 8.30 -38.55
N TYR A 139 -17.22 8.27 -38.35
CA TYR A 139 -17.87 7.66 -37.18
C TYR A 139 -17.42 6.22 -36.92
N ASP A 140 -17.31 5.38 -37.96
CA ASP A 140 -16.97 3.97 -37.81
C ASP A 140 -15.52 3.80 -37.33
N ASP A 141 -14.62 4.70 -37.75
CA ASP A 141 -13.24 4.70 -37.29
C ASP A 141 -13.12 5.22 -35.85
N ILE A 142 -13.92 6.21 -35.47
CA ILE A 142 -14.00 6.68 -34.07
C ILE A 142 -14.54 5.56 -33.14
N VAL A 143 -15.58 4.83 -33.53
CA VAL A 143 -16.09 3.69 -32.75
C VAL A 143 -15.02 2.61 -32.57
N LYS A 144 -14.28 2.24 -33.63
CA LYS A 144 -13.16 1.29 -33.54
C LYS A 144 -12.06 1.79 -32.62
N TYR A 145 -11.75 3.09 -32.68
CA TYR A 145 -10.76 3.72 -31.81
C TYR A 145 -11.15 3.62 -30.33
N TYR A 146 -12.38 4.02 -29.97
CA TYR A 146 -12.84 3.96 -28.58
C TYR A 146 -12.96 2.53 -28.07
N LYS A 147 -13.39 1.58 -28.92
CA LYS A 147 -13.34 0.17 -28.59
C LYS A 147 -11.93 -0.25 -28.22
N LYS A 148 -10.94 -0.05 -29.10
CA LYS A 148 -9.54 -0.41 -28.83
C LYS A 148 -8.99 0.27 -27.57
N LYS A 149 -9.29 1.56 -27.39
CA LYS A 149 -8.85 2.36 -26.25
C LYS A 149 -9.36 1.80 -24.92
N LEU A 150 -10.66 1.55 -24.79
CA LEU A 150 -11.26 1.06 -23.55
C LEU A 150 -10.77 -0.35 -23.17
N TYR A 151 -10.54 -1.23 -24.15
CA TYR A 151 -9.94 -2.54 -23.90
C TYR A 151 -8.49 -2.43 -23.41
N LEU A 152 -7.70 -1.52 -23.98
CA LEU A 152 -6.32 -1.28 -23.55
C LEU A 152 -6.29 -0.68 -22.14
N GLU A 153 -7.15 0.29 -21.85
CA GLU A 153 -7.28 0.90 -20.52
C GLU A 153 -7.73 -0.12 -19.47
N SER A 154 -8.67 -1.01 -19.80
CA SER A 154 -9.07 -2.13 -18.94
C SER A 154 -7.91 -3.09 -18.65
N LEU A 155 -7.09 -3.42 -19.65
CA LEU A 155 -5.89 -4.24 -19.46
C LEU A 155 -4.87 -3.56 -18.54
N LEU A 156 -4.61 -2.26 -18.77
CA LEU A 156 -3.71 -1.48 -17.92
C LEU A 156 -4.24 -1.37 -16.48
N HIS A 157 -5.55 -1.37 -16.29
CA HIS A 157 -6.16 -1.36 -14.97
C HIS A 157 -5.89 -2.66 -14.22
N VAL A 158 -6.01 -3.82 -14.86
CA VAL A 158 -5.64 -5.12 -14.27
C VAL A 158 -4.17 -5.12 -13.85
N VAL A 159 -3.28 -4.63 -14.72
CA VAL A 159 -1.84 -4.53 -14.44
C VAL A 159 -1.58 -3.62 -13.23
N SER A 160 -2.26 -2.47 -13.16
CA SER A 160 -2.12 -1.52 -12.04
C SER A 160 -2.58 -2.14 -10.71
N LEU A 161 -3.72 -2.84 -10.70
CA LEU A 161 -4.22 -3.54 -9.51
C LEU A 161 -3.25 -4.65 -9.07
N ALA A 162 -2.71 -5.43 -10.00
CA ALA A 162 -1.71 -6.47 -9.70
C ALA A 162 -0.44 -5.87 -9.08
N ILE A 163 0.03 -4.72 -9.59
CA ILE A 163 1.16 -3.98 -9.02
C ILE A 163 0.84 -3.49 -7.61
N LEU A 164 -0.36 -2.96 -7.35
CA LEU A 164 -0.77 -2.52 -6.00
C LEU A 164 -0.82 -3.68 -5.01
N VAL A 165 -1.34 -4.85 -5.41
CA VAL A 165 -1.33 -6.08 -4.59
C VAL A 165 0.11 -6.51 -4.30
N TYR A 166 1.00 -6.43 -5.28
CA TYR A 166 2.43 -6.69 -5.08
C TYR A 166 3.04 -5.73 -4.05
N TYR A 167 2.77 -4.42 -4.15
CA TYR A 167 3.20 -3.43 -3.16
C TYR A 167 2.70 -3.73 -1.75
N TYR A 168 1.43 -4.10 -1.62
CA TYR A 168 0.83 -4.48 -0.35
C TYR A 168 1.58 -5.65 0.30
N ASN A 169 1.87 -6.70 -0.48
CA ASN A 169 2.58 -7.88 0.00
C ASN A 169 4.01 -7.53 0.45
N VAL A 170 4.78 -6.82 -0.39
CA VAL A 170 6.16 -6.41 -0.09
C VAL A 170 6.22 -5.55 1.17
N THR A 171 5.32 -4.57 1.28
CA THR A 171 5.29 -3.65 2.43
C THR A 171 4.90 -4.37 3.72
N THR A 172 3.94 -5.30 3.65
CA THR A 172 3.55 -6.15 4.79
C THR A 172 4.72 -7.00 5.28
N VAL A 173 5.46 -7.64 4.38
CA VAL A 173 6.64 -8.44 4.72
C VAL A 173 7.72 -7.55 5.37
N PHE A 174 7.96 -6.36 4.83
CA PHE A 174 8.89 -5.39 5.40
C PHE A 174 8.51 -4.96 6.81
N ILE A 175 7.25 -4.60 7.04
CA ILE A 175 6.74 -4.20 8.36
C ILE A 175 6.95 -5.33 9.38
N ASN A 176 6.57 -6.56 9.01
CA ASN A 176 6.71 -7.72 9.89
C ASN A 176 8.18 -8.03 10.21
N LYS A 177 9.09 -7.88 9.24
CA LYS A 177 10.54 -8.03 9.45
C LYS A 177 11.05 -7.00 10.45
N LYS A 178 10.68 -5.72 10.27
CA LYS A 178 11.13 -4.64 11.16
C LYS A 178 10.53 -4.74 12.56
N GLU A 179 9.25 -5.07 12.72
CA GLU A 179 8.63 -5.27 14.04
C GLU A 179 9.38 -6.34 14.86
N LYS A 180 9.81 -7.45 14.22
CA LYS A 180 10.62 -8.48 14.89
C LYS A 180 12.00 -7.97 15.32
N GLU A 181 12.68 -7.20 14.48
CA GLU A 181 13.99 -6.60 14.82
C GLU A 181 13.87 -5.71 16.07
N TYR A 182 12.85 -4.84 16.16
CA TYR A 182 12.66 -3.96 17.32
C TYR A 182 12.23 -4.70 18.58
N ASN A 183 11.44 -5.77 18.46
CA ASN A 183 11.02 -6.55 19.62
C ASN A 183 12.17 -7.40 20.17
N GLY A 184 13.00 -7.97 19.29
CA GLY A 184 14.22 -8.70 19.68
C GLY A 184 15.28 -7.79 20.32
N GLU A 185 15.45 -6.56 19.85
CA GLU A 185 16.33 -5.58 20.52
C GLU A 185 15.87 -5.24 21.95
N ASN A 186 14.56 -5.16 22.19
CA ASN A 186 14.03 -4.90 23.54
C ASN A 186 14.20 -6.13 24.45
N GLU A 187 14.07 -7.36 23.94
CA GLU A 187 14.37 -8.58 24.70
C GLU A 187 15.84 -8.65 25.11
N ILE A 188 16.77 -8.35 24.19
CA ILE A 188 18.21 -8.35 24.48
C ILE A 188 18.57 -7.27 25.52
N LEU A 189 17.97 -6.08 25.42
CA LEU A 189 18.15 -5.02 26.42
C LEU A 189 17.56 -5.39 27.78
N PHE A 190 16.40 -6.05 27.80
CA PHE A 190 15.74 -6.50 29.03
C PHE A 190 16.52 -7.64 29.71
N GLU A 191 17.04 -8.60 28.95
CA GLU A 191 17.95 -9.64 29.46
C GLU A 191 19.23 -9.04 30.03
N LYS A 192 19.83 -8.06 29.35
CA LYS A 192 21.04 -7.38 29.83
C LYS A 192 20.80 -6.57 31.11
N PHE A 193 19.62 -5.98 31.26
CA PHE A 193 19.22 -5.27 32.48
C PHE A 193 18.97 -6.25 33.65
N ASN A 194 18.33 -7.40 33.39
CA ASN A 194 18.08 -8.43 34.40
C ASN A 194 19.35 -9.21 34.79
N SER A 195 20.29 -9.43 33.87
CA SER A 195 21.58 -10.05 34.17
C SER A 195 22.49 -9.14 34.99
N SER A 196 22.38 -7.82 34.82
CA SER A 196 23.15 -6.85 35.61
C SER A 196 22.64 -6.75 37.06
N ASN A 197 21.36 -7.03 37.31
CA ASN A 197 20.77 -6.95 38.66
C ASN A 197 20.92 -8.23 39.50
N ARG A 198 21.38 -9.34 38.91
CA ARG A 198 21.63 -10.60 39.63
C ARG A 198 23.04 -10.73 40.21
N ASN A 199 23.98 -9.87 39.82
CA ASN A 199 25.38 -9.96 40.26
C ASN A 199 25.75 -9.03 41.43
N SER A 200 24.82 -8.25 41.99
CA SER A 200 25.10 -7.30 43.08
C SER A 200 24.80 -7.81 44.49
N ASN A 201 24.41 -9.08 44.69
CA ASN A 201 23.94 -9.57 45.99
C ASN A 201 24.62 -10.87 46.47
N ILE A 202 25.93 -11.01 46.28
CA ILE A 202 26.73 -12.04 46.93
C ILE A 202 27.99 -11.40 47.50
N ASN A 203 27.89 -10.81 48.70
CA ASN A 203 28.93 -10.85 49.75
C ASN A 203 28.55 -9.95 50.93
N SER A 204 27.79 -10.51 51.88
CA SER A 204 27.89 -10.14 53.29
C SER A 204 27.03 -11.08 54.12
N ASN A 205 27.60 -12.21 54.54
CA ASN A 205 27.33 -12.81 55.85
C ASN A 205 28.17 -14.08 56.00
N ILE A 206 29.07 -14.05 56.99
CA ILE A 206 29.81 -15.11 57.71
C ILE A 206 31.04 -14.34 58.24
N THR A 207 31.17 -13.97 59.52
CA THR A 207 31.33 -14.74 60.78
C THR A 207 31.32 -13.64 61.89
N THR A 208 30.92 -13.79 63.16
CA THR A 208 31.26 -14.80 64.18
C THR A 208 30.38 -14.52 65.41
N ASN A 209 29.75 -15.53 65.97
CA ASN A 209 29.13 -15.48 67.30
C ASN A 209 30.20 -15.74 68.36
N GLU A 210 30.48 -14.75 69.21
CA GLU A 210 31.09 -14.96 70.53
C GLU A 210 30.71 -13.79 71.45
N THR A 211 29.84 -14.01 72.44
CA THR A 211 30.18 -13.66 73.84
C THR A 211 29.24 -14.34 74.84
N ALA A 212 29.88 -14.89 75.87
CA ALA A 212 29.33 -15.63 76.98
C ALA A 212 28.52 -14.77 77.94
N THR A 213 27.42 -15.33 78.44
CA THR A 213 26.74 -14.90 79.66
C THR A 213 27.53 -15.37 80.88
N ASN A 214 28.01 -14.42 81.68
CA ASN A 214 28.43 -14.65 83.06
C ASN A 214 27.46 -13.90 83.98
N THR A 215 26.74 -14.63 84.82
CA THR A 215 26.03 -14.09 85.99
C THR A 215 26.45 -14.88 87.22
N LYS A 216 26.98 -14.16 88.20
CA LYS A 216 27.02 -14.51 89.62
C LYS A 216 26.30 -13.41 90.37
#